data_AF-A0A7W1ALV5-F1
#
_entry.id   AF-A0A7W1ALV5-F1
#
_cell.length_a   1.000
_cell.length_b   1.000
_cell.length_c   1.000
_cell.angle_alpha   90.00
_cell.angle_beta   90.00
_cell.angle_gamma   90.00
#
_symmetry.space_group_name_H-M   'P 1'
#
loop_
_entity.id
_entity.type
_entity.pdbx_description
1 polymer ?
#
loop_
_entity_poly.entity_id
_entity_poly.type
_entity_poly.pdbx_seq_one_letter_code
_entity_poly.pdbx_strand_id
1 'polypeptide(L)'
;MKYALVIAAITGMTLGQVVVAHGTGTHSAQQPVQAKGAAADAMADGEVRKVDKDAGKITMKHGPIPNLDMPGMTMVFRVKDAAMLDQVKAGDKVRFAAEKVGGQFTVTQIEPTK
;
A
#
# COMPACT_ATOMS: atom_id res chain seq x y z
N MET A 1 -11.45 23.50 -9.35
CA MET A 1 -10.83 23.53 -10.70
C MET A 1 -10.62 22.06 -11.08
N LYS A 2 -11.42 21.54 -12.04
CA LYS A 2 -10.98 21.06 -13.38
C LYS A 2 -9.86 20.01 -13.22
N TYR A 3 -10.03 18.73 -13.55
CA TYR A 3 -10.40 18.22 -14.88
C TYR A 3 -11.13 16.88 -14.79
N ALA A 4 -12.26 16.80 -15.49
CA ALA A 4 -12.85 15.57 -15.99
C ALA A 4 -12.15 15.20 -17.30
N LEU A 5 -11.90 13.92 -17.54
CA LEU A 5 -11.58 13.42 -18.88
C LEU A 5 -12.09 11.99 -19.03
N VAL A 6 -13.20 11.90 -19.75
CA VAL A 6 -13.82 10.69 -20.32
C VAL A 6 -13.29 10.57 -21.75
N ILE A 7 -12.67 9.44 -22.11
CA ILE A 7 -12.36 9.04 -23.49
C ILE A 7 -12.63 7.53 -23.53
N ALA A 8 -13.79 7.11 -24.04
CA ALA A 8 -14.12 6.83 -25.44
C ALA A 8 -14.00 5.32 -25.74
N ALA A 9 -15.13 4.74 -26.11
CA ALA A 9 -15.29 3.39 -26.58
C ALA A 9 -14.64 3.20 -27.95
N ILE A 10 -13.98 2.06 -28.17
CA ILE A 10 -13.72 1.55 -29.52
C ILE A 10 -14.02 0.05 -29.53
N THR A 11 -15.07 -0.28 -30.25
CA THR A 11 -15.49 -1.63 -30.63
C THR A 11 -14.48 -2.21 -31.62
N GLY A 12 -13.97 -3.40 -31.35
CA GLY A 12 -13.07 -4.13 -32.25
C GLY A 12 -13.23 -5.63 -32.05
N MET A 13 -14.21 -6.19 -32.75
CA MET A 13 -14.48 -7.62 -32.82
C MET A 13 -13.55 -8.24 -33.87
N THR A 14 -12.61 -9.09 -33.46
CA THR A 14 -11.88 -9.97 -34.40
C THR A 14 -11.84 -11.39 -33.86
N LEU A 15 -12.47 -12.27 -34.64
CA LEU A 15 -12.44 -13.72 -34.52
C LEU A 15 -11.02 -14.25 -34.75
N GLY A 16 -10.52 -15.04 -33.82
CA GLY A 16 -9.32 -15.84 -33.98
C GLY A 16 -9.44 -17.08 -33.10
N GLN A 17 -9.98 -18.17 -33.66
CA GLN A 17 -9.82 -19.50 -33.10
C GLN A 17 -8.70 -20.24 -33.82
N VAL A 18 -8.10 -21.20 -33.10
CA VAL A 18 -7.63 -22.54 -33.55
C VAL A 18 -6.18 -22.89 -33.14
N VAL A 19 -6.11 -23.66 -32.04
CA VAL A 19 -5.48 -25.00 -31.90
C VAL A 19 -4.06 -25.17 -31.32
N VAL A 20 -3.92 -26.35 -30.68
CA VAL A 20 -2.75 -27.09 -30.15
C VAL A 20 -2.49 -26.83 -28.66
N ALA A 21 -2.42 -27.80 -27.73
CA ALA A 21 -2.59 -29.25 -27.74
C ALA A 21 -2.85 -29.74 -26.29
N HIS A 22 -3.46 -30.92 -26.16
CA HIS A 22 -3.57 -31.66 -24.92
C HIS A 22 -2.18 -32.08 -24.41
N GLY A 23 -1.68 -31.37 -23.39
CA GLY A 23 -0.58 -31.79 -22.53
C GLY A 23 -1.14 -32.12 -21.14
N THR A 24 -0.84 -33.32 -20.66
CA THR A 24 -1.23 -33.89 -19.38
C THR A 24 -0.80 -33.03 -18.19
N GLY A 25 -1.78 -32.59 -17.40
CA GLY A 25 -1.74 -32.44 -15.93
C GLY A 25 -0.58 -31.67 -15.32
N THR A 26 -0.74 -30.35 -15.13
CA THR A 26 -0.29 -29.67 -13.91
C THR A 26 -1.19 -28.46 -13.67
N HIS A 27 -1.71 -28.35 -12.45
CA HIS A 27 -2.67 -27.33 -12.05
C HIS A 27 -2.04 -25.94 -11.93
N SER A 28 -2.93 -24.95 -12.04
CA SER A 28 -2.87 -23.61 -11.42
C SER A 28 -2.47 -22.44 -12.33
N ALA A 29 -3.54 -21.84 -12.87
CA ALA A 29 -3.86 -20.42 -12.82
C ALA A 29 -2.82 -19.42 -13.32
N GLN A 30 -3.14 -18.86 -14.49
CA GLN A 30 -2.75 -17.54 -14.92
C GLN A 30 -3.02 -16.50 -13.81
N GLN A 31 -2.04 -15.65 -13.52
CA GLN A 31 -2.34 -14.30 -13.05
C GLN A 31 -1.35 -13.33 -13.69
N PRO A 32 -1.80 -12.35 -14.49
CA PRO A 32 -0.92 -11.27 -14.92
C PRO A 32 -0.64 -10.42 -13.68
N VAL A 33 0.61 -10.44 -13.22
CA VAL A 33 1.08 -9.49 -12.21
C VAL A 33 1.05 -8.10 -12.83
N GLN A 34 -0.02 -7.36 -12.55
CA GLN A 34 -0.03 -5.90 -12.68
C GLN A 34 0.97 -5.35 -11.66
N ALA A 35 2.23 -5.26 -12.05
CA ALA A 35 3.24 -4.50 -11.33
C ALA A 35 2.95 -3.00 -11.52
N LYS A 36 1.97 -2.50 -10.77
CA LYS A 36 1.67 -1.08 -10.66
C LYS A 36 2.67 -0.43 -9.70
N GLY A 37 3.64 0.28 -10.27
CA GLY A 37 4.36 1.39 -9.62
C GLY A 37 5.52 1.01 -8.70
N ALA A 38 6.74 1.16 -9.22
CA ALA A 38 8.02 1.07 -8.50
C ALA A 38 8.26 2.26 -7.54
N ALA A 39 7.34 2.46 -6.59
CA ALA A 39 7.51 3.29 -5.39
C ALA A 39 7.00 2.54 -4.12
N ALA A 40 6.74 1.24 -4.26
CA ALA A 40 6.09 0.38 -3.26
C ALA A 40 7.09 -0.44 -2.42
N ASP A 41 8.38 -0.17 -2.53
CA ASP A 41 9.42 -1.17 -2.24
C ASP A 41 9.77 -1.38 -0.75
N ALA A 42 9.07 -0.77 0.21
CA ALA A 42 9.14 -1.17 1.63
C ALA A 42 7.93 -0.69 2.46
N MET A 43 6.70 -0.89 1.98
CA MET A 43 5.53 -0.62 2.82
C MET A 43 5.26 -1.77 3.80
N ALA A 44 5.07 -1.42 5.07
CA ALA A 44 4.64 -2.32 6.13
C ALA A 44 3.14 -2.20 6.38
N ASP A 45 2.50 -3.30 6.76
CA ASP A 45 1.11 -3.31 7.19
C ASP A 45 0.98 -2.81 8.65
N GLY A 46 -0.10 -2.11 8.97
CA GLY A 46 -0.33 -1.57 10.29
C GLY A 46 -1.81 -1.39 10.64
N GLU A 47 -2.08 -1.27 11.93
CA GLU A 47 -3.38 -0.94 12.50
C GLU A 47 -3.21 0.26 13.43
N VAL A 48 -3.89 1.36 13.11
CA VAL A 48 -3.83 2.60 13.88
C VAL A 48 -4.52 2.39 15.22
N ARG A 49 -3.79 2.62 16.32
CA ARG A 49 -4.31 2.52 17.70
C ARG A 49 -4.68 3.88 18.27
N LYS A 50 -3.90 4.92 17.96
CA LYS A 50 -4.15 6.29 18.41
C LYS A 50 -3.52 7.29 17.44
N VAL A 51 -4.19 8.41 17.22
CA VAL A 51 -3.67 9.56 16.47
C VAL A 51 -3.51 10.72 17.45
N ASP A 52 -2.34 11.35 17.44
CA ASP A 52 -2.00 12.53 18.24
C ASP A 52 -1.56 13.65 17.28
N LYS A 53 -2.53 14.49 16.89
CA LYS A 53 -2.31 15.55 15.89
C LYS A 53 -1.49 16.68 16.46
N ASP A 54 -1.70 17.02 17.73
CA ASP A 54 -0.96 18.07 18.43
C ASP A 54 0.53 17.74 18.52
N ALA A 55 0.87 16.47 18.75
CA ALA A 55 2.26 16.02 18.82
C ALA A 55 2.85 15.54 17.49
N GLY A 56 2.06 15.48 16.40
CA GLY A 56 2.50 14.95 15.11
C GLY A 56 2.90 13.47 15.16
N LYS A 57 2.16 12.67 15.93
CA LYS A 57 2.48 11.26 16.22
C LYS A 57 1.30 10.33 15.96
N ILE A 58 1.64 9.09 15.65
CA ILE A 58 0.67 8.02 15.47
C ILE A 58 1.16 6.76 16.21
N THR A 59 0.29 6.20 17.05
CA THR A 59 0.51 4.90 17.67
C THR A 59 -0.16 3.86 16.79
N MET A 60 0.60 2.87 16.34
CA MET A 60 0.05 1.78 15.53
C MET A 60 0.69 0.45 15.90
N LYS A 61 -0.11 -0.61 15.77
CA LYS A 61 0.40 -1.98 15.73
C LYS A 61 0.87 -2.23 14.31
N HIS A 62 2.16 -2.39 14.10
CA HIS A 62 2.72 -2.66 12.79
C HIS A 62 3.10 -4.15 12.64
N GLY A 63 3.10 -4.63 11.41
CA GLY A 63 3.78 -5.86 11.00
C GLY A 63 5.29 -5.64 10.90
N PRO A 64 6.06 -6.63 10.45
CA PRO A 64 7.51 -6.47 10.28
C PRO A 64 7.86 -5.28 9.39
N ILE A 65 8.90 -4.52 9.77
CA ILE A 65 9.46 -3.41 8.99
C ILE A 65 10.92 -3.75 8.66
N PRO A 66 11.19 -4.40 7.51
CA PRO A 66 12.51 -4.94 7.19
C PRO A 66 13.60 -3.87 7.10
N ASN A 67 13.30 -2.70 6.55
CA ASN A 67 14.28 -1.61 6.40
C ASN A 67 14.71 -0.95 7.72
N LEU A 68 14.02 -1.28 8.82
CA LEU A 68 14.35 -0.83 10.17
C LEU A 68 14.72 -1.98 11.11
N ASP A 69 14.81 -3.22 10.60
CA ASP A 69 15.03 -4.44 11.37
C ASP A 69 14.04 -4.62 12.55
N MET A 70 12.79 -4.17 12.37
CA MET A 70 11.79 -4.20 13.44
C MET A 70 10.79 -5.34 13.24
N PRO A 71 10.63 -6.26 14.22
CA PRO A 71 9.54 -7.22 14.21
C PRO A 71 8.20 -6.50 14.47
N GLY A 72 7.09 -7.16 14.18
CA GLY A 72 5.76 -6.57 14.42
C GLY A 72 5.51 -6.27 15.89
N MET A 73 5.23 -5.02 16.22
CA MET A 73 4.93 -4.56 17.58
C MET A 73 4.01 -3.34 17.58
N THR A 74 3.63 -2.86 18.76
CA THR A 74 2.88 -1.60 18.90
C THR A 74 3.81 -0.52 19.38
N MET A 75 3.97 0.54 18.59
CA MET A 75 4.85 1.65 18.93
C MET A 75 4.33 2.97 18.38
N VAL A 76 5.01 4.05 18.78
CA VAL A 76 4.72 5.41 18.34
C VAL A 76 5.69 5.80 17.23
N PHE A 77 5.15 6.25 16.12
CA PHE A 77 5.91 6.86 15.03
C PHE A 77 5.58 8.35 14.96
N ARG A 78 6.55 9.16 14.53
CA ARG A 78 6.25 10.51 14.03
C ARG A 78 5.74 10.42 12.60
N VAL A 79 5.08 11.45 12.13
CA VAL A 79 4.77 11.61 10.70
C VAL A 79 5.66 12.68 10.08
N LYS A 80 6.02 12.50 8.81
CA LYS A 80 6.74 13.50 8.03
C LYS A 80 5.87 14.74 7.75
N ASP A 81 4.57 14.53 7.55
CA ASP A 81 3.58 15.57 7.32
C ASP A 81 2.38 15.35 8.25
N ALA A 82 1.98 16.38 8.98
CA ALA A 82 0.82 16.33 9.89
C ALA A 82 -0.49 16.02 9.14
N ALA A 83 -0.62 16.42 7.87
CA ALA A 83 -1.80 16.14 7.05
C ALA A 83 -2.03 14.63 6.80
N MET A 84 -1.00 13.79 6.99
CA MET A 84 -1.15 12.33 6.95
C MET A 84 -2.06 11.82 8.08
N LEU A 85 -2.08 12.50 9.24
CA LEU A 85 -2.90 12.12 10.38
C LEU A 85 -4.39 12.41 10.17
N ASP A 86 -4.74 13.22 9.18
CA ASP A 86 -6.14 13.48 8.81
C ASP A 86 -6.73 12.37 7.95
N GLN A 87 -5.90 11.51 7.36
CA GLN A 87 -6.31 10.43 6.46
C GLN A 87 -6.72 9.15 7.20
N VAL A 88 -6.42 9.07 8.50
CA VAL A 88 -6.56 7.86 9.30
C VAL A 88 -7.14 8.15 10.68
N LYS A 89 -7.79 7.16 11.28
CA LYS A 89 -8.28 7.19 12.65
C LYS A 89 -7.97 5.88 13.37
N ALA A 90 -8.14 5.87 14.69
CA ALA A 90 -8.02 4.64 15.46
C ALA A 90 -8.95 3.54 14.92
N GLY A 91 -8.42 2.33 14.80
CA GLY A 91 -9.07 1.16 14.21
C GLY A 91 -8.79 0.95 12.72
N ASP A 92 -8.24 1.95 12.00
CA ASP A 92 -7.97 1.79 10.58
C ASP A 92 -6.77 0.86 10.34
N LYS A 93 -6.93 -0.03 9.35
CA LYS A 93 -5.82 -0.77 8.76
C LYS A 93 -5.16 0.10 7.69
N VAL A 94 -3.84 0.11 7.67
CA VAL A 94 -3.04 0.95 6.78
C VAL A 94 -1.85 0.16 6.24
N ARG A 95 -1.36 0.58 5.08
CA ARG A 95 0.00 0.35 4.63
C ARG A 95 0.80 1.62 4.77
N PHE A 96 2.03 1.53 5.28
CA PHE A 96 2.84 2.70 5.53
C PHE A 96 4.31 2.44 5.28
N ALA A 97 5.05 3.46 4.87
CA ALA A 97 6.50 3.44 4.83
C ALA A 97 7.04 4.23 6.02
N ALA A 98 8.08 3.72 6.67
CA ALA A 98 8.74 4.38 7.77
C ALA A 98 10.26 4.36 7.62
N GLU A 99 10.90 5.43 8.06
CA GLU A 99 12.34 5.63 7.98
C GLU A 99 12.88 6.18 9.30
N LYS A 100 14.17 5.99 9.56
CA LYS A 100 14.85 6.58 10.72
C LYS A 100 15.50 7.91 10.31
N VAL A 101 14.83 9.01 10.62
CA VAL A 101 15.28 10.38 10.30
C VAL A 101 15.79 11.03 11.58
N GLY A 102 17.07 11.44 11.60
CA GLY A 102 17.66 12.11 12.77
C GLY A 102 17.58 11.29 14.06
N GLY A 103 17.67 9.95 13.95
CA GLY A 103 17.54 9.04 15.08
C GLY A 103 16.10 8.66 15.45
N GLN A 104 15.09 9.17 14.73
CA GLN A 104 13.67 8.98 15.09
C GLN A 104 12.87 8.32 13.98
N PHE A 105 11.99 7.40 14.37
CA PHE A 105 11.13 6.67 13.44
C PHE A 105 10.00 7.56 12.94
N THR A 106 9.98 7.77 11.61
CA THR A 106 9.11 8.72 10.93
C THR A 106 8.39 8.01 9.79
N VAL A 107 7.07 8.05 9.80
CA VAL A 107 6.21 7.64 8.69
C VAL A 107 6.36 8.65 7.57
N THR A 108 6.77 8.18 6.39
CA THR A 108 6.98 9.01 5.20
C THR A 108 5.88 8.84 4.16
N GLN A 109 5.09 7.77 4.26
CA GLN A 109 3.92 7.51 3.44
C GLN A 109 2.91 6.69 4.25
N ILE A 110 1.62 6.95 4.08
CA ILE A 110 0.53 6.18 4.69
C ILE A 110 -0.63 6.05 3.71
N GLU A 111 -1.20 4.85 3.65
CA GLU A 111 -2.29 4.48 2.76
C GLU A 111 -3.32 3.66 3.52
N PRO A 112 -4.56 4.15 3.70
CA PRO A 112 -5.63 3.35 4.29
C PRO A 112 -5.96 2.12 3.44
N THR A 113 -5.91 0.93 4.06
CA THR A 113 -6.32 -0.33 3.44
C THR A 113 -7.66 -0.72 4.05
N LYS A 114 -8.72 -0.34 3.34
CA LYS A 114 -10.12 -0.43 3.79
C LYS A 114 -10.52 -1.79 4.35
#